data_AF-A0A8J3VGP4-F1
#
_entry.id   AF-A0A8J3VGP4-F1
#
_cell.length_a   1.000
_cell.length_b   1.000
_cell.length_c   1.000
_cell.angle_alpha   90.00
_cell.angle_beta   90.00
_cell.angle_gamma   90.00
#
_symmetry.space_group_name_H-M   'P 1'
#
loop_
_entity.id
_entity.type
_entity.pdbx_description
1 polymer ?
#
loop_
_entity_poly.entity_id
_entity_poly.type
_entity_poly.pdbx_seq_one_letter_code
_entity_poly.pdbx_strand_id
1 'polypeptide(L)'
;MTATPLPQHGNDPLSKAADAIWVGIPLGLRRFSTGLAVSAVDGLYLAAKPVIGFVAPIFVFLLGLIIGVFHPGFDYVFTEALWVIVAVAVIGTLSGGLGLYLTLGFVLGDLALGDHPQWDRFGQTFLLDSLAQYGSMLLTYALFAMLAVGVPVAAKSFAAEFRLPSQTPRALRALVGLGALVIISGLLVWVWTQSAPLLVRPVFVWADFRPTVAAMATTQVQGRLIVSLAILAAIGRAVAQLMLANPIGAAGSDGDRMTQLENSFRTDQPIVPLLSRMRLVVRLLVRAAILTAVLAGLYAAMWQAVLAFAVLFLAQLIASPLLPLNLGGYARFMARIPRIVRLIVVMIPMYLLGAILVPLFLDGTSFFPFLLLAIIAAVLMTLLSPHVREEGEEQ
;
A
#
# COMPACT_ATOMS: atom_id res chain seq x y z
N MET A 1 35.50 12.50 4.50
CA MET A 1 34.18 13.09 4.18
C MET A 1 33.75 13.93 5.36
N THR A 2 33.98 15.23 5.27
CA THR A 2 33.47 16.21 6.22
C THR A 2 32.01 16.48 5.86
N ALA A 3 31.09 16.16 6.76
CA ALA A 3 29.67 16.49 6.59
C ALA A 3 29.56 18.01 6.45
N THR A 4 29.26 18.47 5.23
CA THR A 4 29.00 19.89 4.98
C THR A 4 27.86 20.32 5.90
N PRO A 5 28.08 21.26 6.83
CA PRO A 5 27.02 21.68 7.74
C PRO A 5 25.85 22.20 6.92
N LEU A 6 24.68 21.58 7.10
CA LEU A 6 23.45 21.98 6.43
C LEU A 6 23.17 23.47 6.77
N PRO A 7 22.68 24.27 5.81
CA PRO A 7 22.30 25.65 6.07
C PRO A 7 21.36 25.69 7.27
N GLN A 8 21.73 26.46 8.30
CA GLN A 8 20.98 26.62 9.54
C GLN A 8 19.69 27.41 9.25
N HIS A 9 18.68 26.78 8.65
CA HIS A 9 17.33 27.30 8.74
C HIS A 9 16.90 27.25 10.19
N GLY A 10 16.98 28.41 10.83
CA GLY A 10 16.28 28.84 12.04
C GLY A 10 16.29 27.86 13.21
N ASN A 11 16.75 28.31 14.36
CA ASN A 11 16.48 27.65 15.64
C ASN A 11 14.98 27.55 16.02
N ASP A 12 14.06 27.67 15.06
CA ASP A 12 12.62 27.52 15.23
C ASP A 12 12.28 26.07 15.67
N PRO A 13 11.73 25.89 16.88
CA PRO A 13 11.37 24.59 17.40
C PRO A 13 10.31 23.88 16.55
N LEU A 14 9.39 24.61 15.91
CA LEU A 14 8.34 24.04 15.07
C LEU A 14 8.92 23.36 13.82
N SER A 15 9.87 24.03 13.15
CA SER A 15 10.58 23.47 12.02
C SER A 15 11.33 22.19 12.39
N LYS A 16 12.04 22.17 13.53
CA LYS A 16 12.75 20.98 14.03
C LYS A 16 11.79 19.83 14.33
N ALA A 17 10.63 20.12 14.93
CA ALA A 17 9.63 19.10 15.22
C ALA A 17 9.00 18.52 13.94
N ALA A 18 8.68 19.37 12.96
CA ALA A 18 8.21 18.92 11.66
C ALA A 18 9.26 18.04 10.95
N ASP A 19 10.53 18.45 10.96
CA ASP A 19 11.62 17.69 10.33
C ASP A 19 11.87 16.36 11.08
N ALA A 20 11.73 16.31 12.40
CA ALA A 20 11.81 15.06 13.16
C ALA A 20 10.73 14.05 12.72
N ILE A 21 9.51 14.52 12.45
CA ILE A 21 8.40 13.68 11.98
C ILE A 21 8.61 13.25 10.52
N TRP A 22 8.93 14.17 9.62
CA TRP A 22 8.99 13.90 8.18
C TRP A 22 10.33 13.39 7.68
N VAL A 23 11.41 13.56 8.45
CA VAL A 23 12.77 13.08 8.15
C VAL A 23 13.20 12.01 9.14
N GLY A 24 13.13 12.32 10.44
CA GLY A 24 13.62 11.41 11.49
C GLY A 24 12.88 10.07 11.52
N ILE A 25 11.54 10.08 11.55
CA ILE A 25 10.75 8.84 11.59
C ILE A 25 11.00 7.95 10.36
N PRO A 26 10.93 8.43 9.10
CA PRO A 26 11.20 7.57 7.95
C PRO A 26 12.64 7.03 7.92
N LEU A 27 13.64 7.80 8.36
CA LEU A 27 15.02 7.30 8.50
C LEU A 27 15.12 6.18 9.54
N GLY A 28 14.39 6.29 10.65
CA GLY A 28 14.24 5.20 11.62
C GLY A 28 13.55 3.98 11.01
N LEU A 29 12.45 4.18 10.29
CA LEU A 29 11.67 3.11 9.65
C LEU A 29 12.44 2.39 8.54
N ARG A 30 13.39 3.07 7.87
CA ARG A 30 14.27 2.48 6.85
C ARG A 30 15.03 1.26 7.36
N ARG A 31 15.33 1.21 8.67
CA ARG A 31 15.97 0.07 9.32
C ARG A 31 15.09 -1.18 9.28
N PHE A 32 13.77 -1.04 9.33
CA PHE A 32 12.83 -2.16 9.34
C PHE A 32 12.39 -2.55 7.93
N SER A 33 11.97 -1.56 7.13
CA SER A 33 11.44 -1.77 5.79
C SER A 33 11.58 -0.53 4.91
N THR A 34 12.14 -0.71 3.71
CA THR A 34 12.19 0.35 2.69
C THR A 34 10.79 0.84 2.31
N GLY A 35 9.79 -0.06 2.27
CA GLY A 35 8.41 0.33 1.95
C GLY A 35 7.77 1.22 3.01
N LEU A 36 8.07 0.95 4.29
CA LEU A 36 7.62 1.80 5.41
C LEU A 36 8.29 3.17 5.38
N ALA A 37 9.59 3.23 5.04
CA ALA A 37 10.25 4.51 4.85
C ALA A 37 9.64 5.30 3.68
N VAL A 38 9.45 4.67 2.52
CA VAL A 38 8.88 5.33 1.33
C VAL A 38 7.47 5.85 1.59
N SER A 39 6.63 5.10 2.32
CA SER A 39 5.31 5.56 2.72
C SER A 39 5.37 6.73 3.70
N ALA A 40 6.22 6.65 4.72
CA ALA A 40 6.36 7.72 5.72
C ALA A 40 6.92 9.03 5.13
N VAL A 41 7.78 8.95 4.10
CA VAL A 41 8.27 10.12 3.34
C VAL A 41 7.19 10.74 2.44
N ASP A 42 6.15 9.98 2.10
CA ASP A 42 5.13 10.44 1.17
C ASP A 42 4.24 11.51 1.81
N GLY A 43 4.52 12.78 1.52
CA GLY A 43 3.87 13.91 2.19
C GLY A 43 4.82 15.06 2.50
N LEU A 44 6.09 14.96 2.14
CA LEU A 44 7.11 16.03 2.24
C LEU A 44 6.62 17.45 1.87
N TYR A 45 5.68 17.58 0.93
CA TYR A 45 5.11 18.89 0.60
C TYR A 45 4.35 19.54 1.76
N LEU A 46 3.77 18.76 2.67
CA LEU A 46 3.15 19.23 3.91
C LEU A 46 4.20 19.78 4.88
N ALA A 47 5.40 19.18 4.90
CA ALA A 47 6.54 19.62 5.69
C ALA A 47 7.15 20.95 5.20
N ALA A 48 6.84 21.37 3.97
CA ALA A 48 7.22 22.70 3.48
C ALA A 48 6.59 23.83 4.32
N LYS A 49 5.46 23.57 5.01
CA LYS A 49 4.85 24.47 5.98
C LYS A 49 4.95 23.86 7.40
N PRO A 50 5.86 24.33 8.27
CA PRO A 50 6.17 23.69 9.57
C PRO A 50 4.94 23.39 10.43
N VAL A 51 4.01 24.34 10.53
CA VAL A 51 2.79 24.19 11.31
C VAL A 51 1.95 23.02 10.80
N ILE A 52 1.76 22.91 9.48
CA ILE A 52 0.99 21.81 8.87
C ILE A 52 1.77 20.50 9.01
N GLY A 53 3.07 20.52 8.73
CA GLY A 53 3.94 19.37 8.87
C GLY A 53 3.94 18.78 10.28
N PHE A 54 3.84 19.61 11.31
CA PHE A 54 3.76 19.15 12.70
C PHE A 54 2.35 18.71 13.10
N VAL A 55 1.32 19.53 12.83
CA VAL A 55 -0.04 19.30 13.34
C VAL A 55 -0.75 18.17 12.59
N ALA A 56 -0.60 18.06 11.27
CA ALA A 56 -1.39 17.13 10.47
C ALA A 56 -1.15 15.64 10.85
N PRO A 57 0.10 15.14 11.00
CA PRO A 57 0.34 13.77 11.46
C PRO A 57 -0.30 13.46 12.82
N ILE A 58 -0.20 14.39 13.78
CA ILE A 58 -0.75 14.23 15.13
C ILE A 58 -2.29 14.16 15.06
N PHE A 59 -2.91 15.10 14.35
CA PHE A 59 -4.35 15.13 14.19
C PHE A 59 -4.87 13.85 13.52
N VAL A 60 -4.23 13.41 12.44
CA VAL A 60 -4.62 12.22 11.70
C VAL A 60 -4.39 10.94 12.51
N PHE A 61 -3.32 10.88 13.32
CA PHE A 61 -3.11 9.79 14.27
C PHE A 61 -4.22 9.73 15.33
N LEU A 62 -4.58 10.87 15.93
CA LEU A 62 -5.67 10.95 16.91
C LEU A 62 -7.02 10.60 16.29
N LEU A 63 -7.27 11.02 15.05
CA LEU A 63 -8.47 10.63 14.31
C LEU A 63 -8.51 9.10 14.12
N GLY A 64 -7.39 8.49 13.70
CA GLY A 64 -7.27 7.05 13.59
C GLY A 64 -7.55 6.36 14.92
N LEU A 65 -6.95 6.83 16.00
CA LEU A 65 -7.17 6.33 17.36
C LEU A 65 -8.65 6.36 17.71
N ILE A 66 -9.32 7.50 17.54
CA ILE A 66 -10.76 7.65 17.82
C ILE A 66 -11.59 6.66 16.99
N ILE A 67 -11.29 6.50 15.70
CA ILE A 67 -12.01 5.54 14.85
C ILE A 67 -11.78 4.10 15.32
N GLY A 68 -10.57 3.75 15.75
CA GLY A 68 -10.23 2.43 16.27
C GLY A 68 -10.87 2.12 17.63
N VAL A 69 -11.00 3.12 18.51
CA VAL A 69 -11.61 2.91 19.84
C VAL A 69 -13.13 2.80 19.75
N PHE A 70 -13.79 3.71 19.01
CA PHE A 70 -15.25 3.86 19.08
C PHE A 70 -16.02 3.15 17.96
N HIS A 71 -15.31 2.54 16.99
CA HIS A 71 -15.88 1.93 15.78
C HIS A 71 -17.06 2.68 15.17
N PRO A 72 -16.95 3.99 14.92
CA PRO A 72 -18.13 4.79 14.68
C PRO A 72 -18.80 4.43 13.34
N GLY A 73 -20.00 3.83 13.43
CA GLY A 73 -20.80 3.42 12.27
C GLY A 73 -20.43 2.05 11.68
N PHE A 74 -19.65 1.22 12.38
CA PHE A 74 -19.41 -0.18 12.02
C PHE A 74 -19.33 -1.06 13.26
N ASP A 75 -19.76 -2.31 13.14
CA ASP A 75 -19.76 -3.26 14.26
C ASP A 75 -18.60 -4.25 14.15
N TYR A 76 -18.23 -4.64 12.93
CA TYR A 76 -17.23 -5.70 12.70
C TYR A 76 -16.01 -5.22 11.91
N VAL A 77 -16.23 -4.46 10.84
CA VAL A 77 -15.16 -4.03 9.94
C VAL A 77 -15.41 -2.62 9.45
N PHE A 78 -14.34 -1.83 9.33
CA PHE A 78 -14.44 -0.42 8.90
C PHE A 78 -15.10 -0.25 7.52
N THR A 79 -15.17 -1.31 6.70
CA THR A 79 -15.83 -1.26 5.38
C THR A 79 -17.36 -1.19 5.46
N GLU A 80 -17.95 -1.36 6.64
CA GLU A 80 -19.37 -1.08 6.88
C GLU A 80 -19.65 0.44 6.87
N ALA A 81 -18.72 1.24 7.41
CA ALA A 81 -18.86 2.67 7.57
C ALA A 81 -18.32 3.45 6.35
N LEU A 82 -19.22 3.87 5.45
CA LEU A 82 -18.87 4.64 4.24
C LEU A 82 -17.95 5.83 4.53
N TRP A 83 -18.27 6.62 5.55
CA TRP A 83 -17.53 7.83 5.86
C TRP A 83 -16.11 7.54 6.34
N VAL A 84 -15.89 6.41 7.04
CA VAL A 84 -14.54 5.96 7.43
C VAL A 84 -13.75 5.61 6.18
N ILE A 85 -14.31 4.81 5.26
CA ILE A 85 -13.64 4.44 4.00
C ILE A 85 -13.28 5.68 3.18
N VAL A 86 -14.21 6.64 3.07
CA VAL A 86 -13.98 7.92 2.39
C VAL A 86 -12.86 8.70 3.06
N ALA A 87 -12.88 8.84 4.39
CA ALA A 87 -11.84 9.54 5.13
C ALA A 87 -10.47 8.89 4.90
N VAL A 88 -10.38 7.56 4.97
CA VAL A 88 -9.16 6.79 4.73
C VAL A 88 -8.65 6.99 3.30
N ALA A 89 -9.53 6.88 2.30
CA ALA A 89 -9.17 7.08 0.91
C ALA A 89 -8.67 8.51 0.64
N VAL A 90 -9.36 9.52 1.18
CA VAL A 90 -8.99 10.94 1.01
C VAL A 90 -7.66 11.24 1.71
N ILE A 91 -7.52 10.90 2.99
CA ILE A 91 -6.31 11.17 3.78
C ILE A 91 -5.11 10.43 3.18
N GLY A 92 -5.26 9.15 2.86
CA GLY A 92 -4.22 8.36 2.23
C GLY A 92 -3.79 8.93 0.87
N THR A 93 -4.76 9.32 0.03
CA THR A 93 -4.47 9.91 -1.28
C THR A 93 -3.73 11.24 -1.18
N LEU A 94 -4.09 12.08 -0.19
CA LEU A 94 -3.35 13.33 0.10
C LEU A 94 -1.89 13.05 0.46
N SER A 95 -1.62 12.05 1.29
CA SER A 95 -0.26 11.68 1.71
C SER A 95 -0.23 10.25 2.26
N GLY A 96 0.62 9.40 1.69
CA GLY A 96 0.84 8.05 2.22
C GLY A 96 1.39 8.06 3.65
N GLY A 97 2.13 9.11 4.04
CA GLY A 97 2.58 9.34 5.40
C GLY A 97 1.42 9.63 6.36
N LEU A 98 0.50 10.52 5.98
CA LEU A 98 -0.73 10.74 6.76
C LEU A 98 -1.56 9.46 6.86
N GLY A 99 -1.71 8.71 5.77
CA GLY A 99 -2.36 7.40 5.78
C GLY A 99 -1.68 6.40 6.73
N LEU A 100 -0.35 6.45 6.86
CA LEU A 100 0.40 5.62 7.80
C LEU A 100 0.09 6.01 9.25
N TYR A 101 0.11 7.31 9.58
CA TYR A 101 -0.27 7.78 10.92
C TYR A 101 -1.73 7.46 11.26
N LEU A 102 -2.65 7.59 10.29
CA LEU A 102 -4.05 7.19 10.45
C LEU A 102 -4.17 5.70 10.78
N THR A 103 -3.45 4.86 10.03
CA THR A 103 -3.43 3.41 10.21
C THR A 103 -2.84 3.04 11.57
N LEU A 104 -1.73 3.65 11.99
CA LEU A 104 -1.12 3.39 13.30
C LEU A 104 -2.05 3.79 14.44
N GLY A 105 -2.69 4.96 14.32
CA GLY A 105 -3.71 5.39 15.28
C GLY A 105 -4.86 4.40 15.36
N PHE A 106 -5.40 4.00 14.20
CA PHE A 106 -6.48 3.02 14.10
C PHE A 106 -6.11 1.70 14.77
N VAL A 107 -4.98 1.10 14.40
CA VAL A 107 -4.50 -0.17 14.96
C VAL A 107 -4.30 -0.09 16.47
N LEU A 108 -3.68 0.99 16.96
CA LEU A 108 -3.45 1.15 18.40
C LEU A 108 -4.74 1.38 19.18
N GLY A 109 -5.66 2.18 18.66
CA GLY A 109 -6.97 2.40 19.29
C GLY A 109 -7.78 1.11 19.35
N ASP A 110 -7.85 0.41 18.22
CA ASP A 110 -8.60 -0.83 18.05
C ASP A 110 -8.06 -1.97 18.93
N LEU A 111 -6.73 -2.17 18.98
CA LEU A 111 -6.12 -3.22 19.79
C LEU A 111 -6.13 -2.92 21.30
N ALA A 112 -5.95 -1.67 21.69
CA ALA A 112 -5.76 -1.33 23.10
C ALA A 112 -7.07 -1.04 23.84
N LEU A 113 -8.06 -0.47 23.16
CA LEU A 113 -9.26 0.10 23.78
C LEU A 113 -10.56 -0.19 23.02
N GLY A 114 -10.49 -0.79 21.83
CA GLY A 114 -11.67 -1.11 21.03
C GLY A 114 -12.44 -2.29 21.63
N ASP A 115 -13.77 -2.18 21.64
CA ASP A 115 -14.64 -3.29 21.98
C ASP A 115 -14.87 -4.17 20.75
N HIS A 116 -14.76 -5.48 20.90
CA HIS A 116 -14.84 -6.42 19.79
C HIS A 116 -15.92 -7.46 20.06
N PRO A 117 -17.17 -7.24 19.62
CA PRO A 117 -18.27 -8.18 19.87
C PRO A 117 -17.98 -9.62 19.39
N GLN A 118 -17.13 -9.76 18.35
CA GLN A 118 -16.67 -11.06 17.88
C GLN A 118 -15.83 -11.85 18.89
N TRP A 119 -15.22 -11.19 19.88
CA TRP A 119 -14.36 -11.82 20.87
C TRP A 119 -15.13 -12.59 21.93
N ASP A 120 -16.38 -12.19 22.23
CA ASP A 120 -17.22 -12.85 23.22
C ASP A 120 -17.54 -14.31 22.87
N ARG A 121 -17.39 -14.70 21.59
CA ARG A 121 -17.62 -16.07 21.11
C ARG A 121 -16.42 -17.00 21.28
N PHE A 122 -15.21 -16.45 21.23
CA PHE A 122 -14.01 -17.25 21.41
C PHE A 122 -13.83 -17.50 22.90
N GLY A 123 -14.26 -18.67 23.36
CA GLY A 123 -13.85 -19.15 24.67
C GLY A 123 -12.33 -19.10 24.75
N GLN A 124 -11.76 -18.64 25.87
CA GLN A 124 -10.29 -18.59 26.06
C GLN A 124 -9.65 -19.99 26.21
N THR A 125 -10.26 -21.01 25.62
CA THR A 125 -9.99 -22.42 25.87
C THR A 125 -8.89 -22.99 24.99
N PHE A 126 -8.69 -22.51 23.75
CA PHE A 126 -7.66 -23.03 22.86
C PHE A 126 -6.76 -21.94 22.27
N LEU A 127 -5.45 -22.25 22.13
CA LEU A 127 -4.45 -21.37 21.52
C LEU A 127 -4.80 -20.98 20.06
N LEU A 128 -5.53 -21.85 19.36
CA LEU A 128 -5.99 -21.60 17.99
C LEU A 128 -7.06 -20.50 17.92
N ASP A 129 -7.86 -20.33 18.98
CA ASP A 129 -8.91 -19.32 19.04
C ASP A 129 -8.29 -17.91 19.05
N SER A 130 -7.21 -17.73 19.82
CA SER A 130 -6.45 -16.48 19.83
C SER A 130 -5.80 -16.17 18.48
N LEU A 131 -5.25 -17.19 17.80
CA LEU A 131 -4.66 -17.00 16.47
C LEU A 131 -5.70 -16.54 15.46
N ALA A 132 -6.91 -17.11 15.52
CA ALA A 132 -8.00 -16.77 14.62
C ALA A 132 -8.51 -15.34 14.87
N GLN A 133 -8.67 -14.98 16.14
CA GLN A 133 -9.04 -13.65 16.61
C GLN A 133 -8.06 -12.56 16.15
N TYR A 134 -6.75 -12.73 16.37
CA TYR A 134 -5.76 -11.74 15.93
C TYR A 134 -5.51 -11.80 14.41
N GLY A 135 -5.73 -12.95 13.78
CA GLY A 135 -5.64 -13.13 12.34
C GLY A 135 -6.69 -12.31 11.58
N SER A 136 -7.94 -12.31 12.05
CA SER A 136 -9.00 -11.49 11.46
C SER A 136 -8.70 -10.00 11.56
N MET A 137 -8.23 -9.54 12.72
CA MET A 137 -7.83 -8.14 12.95
C MET A 137 -6.68 -7.71 12.06
N LEU A 138 -5.63 -8.53 11.98
CA LEU A 138 -4.48 -8.24 11.12
C LEU A 138 -4.91 -8.04 9.67
N LEU A 139 -5.89 -8.84 9.19
CA LEU A 139 -6.46 -8.67 7.86
C LEU A 139 -7.23 -7.36 7.73
N THR A 140 -8.09 -7.01 8.69
CA THR A 140 -8.78 -5.71 8.71
C THR A 140 -7.78 -4.54 8.65
N TYR A 141 -6.72 -4.60 9.45
CA TYR A 141 -5.65 -3.59 9.45
C TYR A 141 -4.89 -3.56 8.12
N ALA A 142 -4.62 -4.73 7.53
CA ALA A 142 -3.98 -4.81 6.22
C ALA A 142 -4.85 -4.20 5.12
N LEU A 143 -6.17 -4.44 5.14
CA LEU A 143 -7.12 -3.82 4.20
C LEU A 143 -7.17 -2.29 4.38
N PHE A 144 -7.21 -1.83 5.64
CA PHE A 144 -7.17 -0.41 5.98
C PHE A 144 -5.87 0.24 5.48
N ALA A 145 -4.72 -0.36 5.81
CA ALA A 145 -3.39 0.09 5.39
C ALA A 145 -3.22 0.04 3.87
N MET A 146 -3.82 -0.95 3.19
CA MET A 146 -3.78 -1.06 1.74
C MET A 146 -4.45 0.14 1.08
N LEU A 147 -5.60 0.60 1.58
CA LEU A 147 -6.27 1.81 1.08
C LEU A 147 -5.53 3.09 1.49
N ALA A 148 -5.16 3.20 2.77
CA ALA A 148 -4.56 4.40 3.36
C ALA A 148 -3.14 4.66 2.84
N VAL A 149 -2.34 3.60 2.64
CA VAL A 149 -0.90 3.68 2.37
C VAL A 149 -0.54 2.97 1.09
N GLY A 150 -1.05 1.75 0.89
CA GLY A 150 -0.70 0.91 -0.26
C GLY A 150 -1.04 1.58 -1.60
N VAL A 151 -2.28 2.05 -1.75
CA VAL A 151 -2.77 2.73 -2.96
C VAL A 151 -1.97 3.99 -3.31
N PRO A 152 -1.78 4.99 -2.44
CA PRO A 152 -1.04 6.20 -2.78
C PRO A 152 0.44 5.94 -3.09
N VAL A 153 1.08 5.02 -2.36
CA VAL A 153 2.48 4.64 -2.62
C VAL A 153 2.60 3.93 -3.96
N ALA A 154 1.71 2.98 -4.25
CA ALA A 154 1.66 2.30 -5.53
C ALA A 154 1.41 3.29 -6.67
N ALA A 155 0.46 4.21 -6.51
CA ALA A 155 0.13 5.22 -7.50
C ALA A 155 1.34 6.09 -7.86
N LYS A 156 2.06 6.60 -6.85
CA LYS A 156 3.29 7.36 -7.06
C LYS A 156 4.38 6.54 -7.74
N SER A 157 4.51 5.27 -7.36
CA SER A 157 5.51 4.37 -7.96
C SER A 157 5.23 4.11 -9.44
N PHE A 158 3.96 3.96 -9.85
CA PHE A 158 3.57 3.80 -11.25
C PHE A 158 3.63 5.13 -12.02
N ALA A 159 3.20 6.24 -11.40
CA ALA A 159 3.30 7.57 -12.01
C ALA A 159 4.76 7.96 -12.32
N ALA A 160 5.72 7.48 -11.52
CA ALA A 160 7.14 7.70 -11.77
C ALA A 160 7.65 7.04 -13.07
N GLU A 161 6.93 6.08 -13.66
CA GLU A 161 7.29 5.49 -14.96
C GLU A 161 6.94 6.40 -16.14
N PHE A 162 6.03 7.36 -15.93
CA PHE A 162 5.63 8.35 -16.95
C PHE A 162 6.51 9.61 -16.93
N ARG A 163 7.71 9.54 -16.34
CA ARG A 163 8.66 10.65 -16.31
C ARG A 163 9.17 10.95 -17.71
N LEU A 164 8.88 12.14 -18.20
CA LEU A 164 9.42 12.64 -19.47
C LEU A 164 10.92 12.97 -19.34
N PRO A 165 11.68 12.92 -20.45
CA PRO A 165 13.09 13.31 -20.48
C PRO A 165 13.35 14.70 -19.90
N SER A 166 14.57 14.92 -19.39
CA SER A 166 14.98 16.21 -18.81
C SER A 166 14.92 17.37 -19.81
N GLN A 167 15.02 17.07 -21.11
CA GLN A 167 14.90 18.03 -22.22
C GLN A 167 13.48 18.58 -22.40
N THR A 168 12.46 17.87 -21.91
CA THR A 168 11.06 18.31 -22.01
C THR A 168 10.78 19.49 -21.07
N PRO A 169 10.01 20.51 -21.50
CA PRO A 169 9.64 21.65 -20.67
C PRO A 169 9.10 21.21 -19.29
N ARG A 170 9.58 21.88 -18.23
CA ARG A 170 9.26 21.52 -16.83
C ARG A 170 7.75 21.49 -16.57
N ALA A 171 7.00 22.43 -17.14
CA ALA A 171 5.55 22.49 -17.03
C ALA A 171 4.86 21.24 -17.60
N LEU A 172 5.26 20.80 -18.79
CA LEU A 172 4.72 19.58 -19.41
C LEU A 172 5.09 18.33 -18.61
N ARG A 173 6.33 18.26 -18.11
CA ARG A 173 6.78 17.15 -17.24
C ARG A 173 5.98 17.07 -15.94
N ALA A 174 5.73 18.23 -15.32
CA ALA A 174 4.89 18.32 -14.11
C ALA A 174 3.44 17.92 -14.43
N LEU A 175 2.88 18.44 -15.52
CA LEU A 175 1.51 18.11 -15.96
C LEU A 175 1.34 16.61 -16.20
N VAL A 176 2.26 15.97 -16.93
CA VAL A 176 2.18 14.53 -17.21
C VAL A 176 2.39 13.70 -15.94
N GLY A 177 3.39 14.05 -15.10
CA GLY A 177 3.65 13.33 -13.86
C GLY A 177 2.50 13.43 -12.85
N LEU A 178 1.94 14.63 -12.66
CA LEU A 178 0.82 14.87 -11.75
C LEU A 178 -0.50 14.31 -12.32
N GLY A 179 -0.73 14.44 -13.63
CA GLY A 179 -1.87 13.85 -14.31
C GLY A 179 -1.88 12.33 -14.20
N ALA A 180 -0.73 11.69 -14.43
CA ALA A 180 -0.56 10.25 -14.22
C ALA A 180 -0.84 9.87 -12.77
N LEU A 181 -0.35 10.63 -11.79
CA LEU A 181 -0.62 10.38 -10.37
C LEU A 181 -2.13 10.39 -10.06
N VAL A 182 -2.87 11.39 -10.55
CA VAL A 182 -4.32 11.51 -10.32
C VAL A 182 -5.07 10.34 -10.95
N ILE A 183 -4.81 10.03 -12.22
CA ILE A 183 -5.48 8.95 -12.96
C ILE A 183 -5.20 7.59 -12.29
N ILE A 184 -3.94 7.30 -11.98
CA ILE A 184 -3.54 6.03 -11.38
C ILE A 184 -4.10 5.90 -9.96
N SER A 185 -4.13 6.99 -9.17
CA SER A 185 -4.74 6.96 -7.83
C SER A 185 -6.22 6.61 -7.91
N GLY A 186 -6.98 7.26 -8.80
CA GLY A 186 -8.39 6.95 -9.02
C GLY A 186 -8.62 5.50 -9.47
N LEU A 187 -7.80 5.00 -10.40
CA LEU A 187 -7.87 3.62 -10.88
C LEU A 187 -7.57 2.62 -9.76
N LEU A 188 -6.54 2.85 -8.94
CA LEU A 188 -6.17 1.94 -7.85
C LEU A 188 -7.20 1.95 -6.72
N VAL A 189 -7.80 3.11 -6.38
CA VAL A 189 -8.93 3.15 -5.45
C VAL A 189 -10.12 2.40 -6.03
N TRP A 190 -10.40 2.53 -7.32
CA TRP A 190 -11.47 1.76 -7.97
C TRP A 190 -11.20 0.26 -7.87
N VAL A 191 -10.00 -0.21 -8.23
CA VAL A 191 -9.59 -1.62 -8.07
C VAL A 191 -9.73 -2.08 -6.63
N TRP A 192 -9.37 -1.24 -5.65
CA TRP A 192 -9.55 -1.54 -4.24
C TRP A 192 -11.03 -1.69 -3.90
N THR A 193 -11.92 -0.79 -4.34
CA THR A 193 -13.38 -0.91 -4.07
C THR A 193 -14.00 -2.17 -4.68
N GLN A 194 -13.50 -2.64 -5.82
CA GLN A 194 -13.95 -3.90 -6.43
C GLN A 194 -13.41 -5.13 -5.69
N SER A 195 -12.21 -5.01 -5.11
CA SER A 195 -11.51 -6.12 -4.46
C SER A 195 -11.87 -6.25 -2.98
N ALA A 196 -12.22 -5.15 -2.31
CA ALA A 196 -12.50 -5.09 -0.88
C ALA A 196 -13.60 -6.08 -0.43
N PRO A 197 -14.76 -6.23 -1.12
CA PRO A 197 -15.76 -7.23 -0.74
C PRO A 197 -15.22 -8.67 -0.69
N LEU A 198 -14.26 -8.99 -1.56
CA LEU A 198 -13.62 -10.31 -1.58
C LEU A 198 -12.59 -10.43 -0.45
N LEU A 199 -11.79 -9.39 -0.22
CA LEU A 199 -10.73 -9.36 0.79
C LEU A 199 -11.24 -9.25 2.23
N VAL A 200 -12.46 -8.72 2.43
CA VAL A 200 -13.12 -8.64 3.74
C VAL A 200 -13.60 -10.00 4.23
N ARG A 201 -13.97 -10.91 3.33
CA ARG A 201 -14.48 -12.25 3.70
C ARG A 201 -13.53 -13.06 4.58
N PRO A 202 -12.22 -13.14 4.26
CA PRO A 202 -11.24 -13.75 5.16
C PRO A 202 -11.39 -13.28 6.61
N VAL A 203 -11.60 -11.98 6.87
CA VAL A 203 -11.79 -11.43 8.23
C VAL A 203 -12.90 -12.18 8.96
N PHE A 204 -14.06 -12.32 8.33
CA PHE A 204 -15.20 -13.02 8.90
C PHE A 204 -14.98 -14.54 9.02
N VAL A 205 -14.30 -15.16 8.06
CA VAL A 205 -13.98 -16.60 8.11
C VAL A 205 -13.04 -16.92 9.27
N TRP A 206 -12.01 -16.09 9.50
CA TRP A 206 -11.13 -16.23 10.66
C TRP A 206 -11.87 -15.98 11.98
N ALA A 207 -12.92 -15.15 11.97
CA ALA A 207 -13.74 -14.90 13.15
C ALA A 207 -14.85 -15.95 13.37
N ASP A 208 -15.00 -16.96 12.50
CA ASP A 208 -16.17 -17.87 12.47
C ASP A 208 -17.52 -17.13 12.39
N PHE A 209 -17.54 -16.06 11.59
CA PHE A 209 -18.73 -15.26 11.29
C PHE A 209 -19.09 -15.31 9.81
N ARG A 210 -20.36 -15.01 9.54
CA ARG A 210 -20.82 -14.74 8.17
C ARG A 210 -20.61 -13.25 7.88
N PRO A 211 -20.04 -12.91 6.72
CA PRO A 211 -19.94 -11.51 6.30
C PRO A 211 -21.27 -10.78 6.32
N THR A 212 -21.29 -9.55 6.85
CA THR A 212 -22.48 -8.71 6.84
C THR A 212 -22.73 -8.15 5.43
N VAL A 213 -24.00 -7.86 5.12
CA VAL A 213 -24.35 -7.18 3.85
C VAL A 213 -23.71 -5.80 3.81
N ALA A 214 -23.71 -5.07 4.94
CA ALA A 214 -23.12 -3.74 5.05
C ALA A 214 -21.63 -3.74 4.68
N ALA A 215 -20.86 -4.72 5.14
CA ALA A 215 -19.42 -4.79 4.92
C ALA A 215 -19.03 -4.91 3.43
N MET A 216 -19.91 -5.49 2.61
CA MET A 216 -19.70 -5.62 1.15
C MET A 216 -20.42 -4.51 0.36
N ALA A 217 -21.68 -4.26 0.70
CA ALA A 217 -22.58 -3.39 -0.05
C ALA A 217 -22.08 -1.94 -0.08
N THR A 218 -21.48 -1.45 1.01
CA THR A 218 -20.94 -0.09 1.07
C THR A 218 -19.92 0.14 -0.04
N THR A 219 -18.94 -0.74 -0.20
CA THR A 219 -17.93 -0.60 -1.28
C THR A 219 -18.48 -0.86 -2.68
N GLN A 220 -19.47 -1.74 -2.82
CA GLN A 220 -20.06 -2.08 -4.12
C GLN A 220 -20.99 -1.00 -4.65
N VAL A 221 -21.86 -0.46 -3.80
CA VAL A 221 -22.87 0.55 -4.15
C VAL A 221 -22.25 1.94 -4.19
N GLN A 222 -21.44 2.28 -3.18
CA GLN A 222 -20.87 3.62 -3.01
C GLN A 222 -19.44 3.74 -3.55
N GLY A 223 -18.93 2.70 -4.23
CA GLY A 223 -17.58 2.69 -4.80
C GLY A 223 -17.29 3.90 -5.68
N ARG A 224 -18.28 4.37 -6.45
CA ARG A 224 -18.15 5.58 -7.29
C ARG A 224 -17.83 6.82 -6.46
N LEU A 225 -18.54 7.03 -5.35
CA LEU A 225 -18.32 8.17 -4.46
C LEU A 225 -16.92 8.13 -3.83
N ILE A 226 -16.50 6.96 -3.34
CA ILE A 226 -15.16 6.75 -2.76
C ILE A 226 -14.07 7.12 -3.78
N VAL A 227 -14.21 6.64 -5.02
CA VAL A 227 -13.26 6.94 -6.11
C VAL A 227 -13.26 8.41 -6.48
N SER A 228 -14.43 9.05 -6.63
CA SER A 228 -14.53 10.47 -6.97
C SER A 228 -13.87 11.36 -5.92
N LEU A 229 -14.11 11.10 -4.63
CA LEU A 229 -13.49 11.87 -3.56
C LEU A 229 -11.98 11.63 -3.46
N ALA A 230 -11.50 10.42 -3.73
CA ALA A 230 -10.07 10.14 -3.82
C ALA A 230 -9.42 10.88 -5.01
N ILE A 231 -10.08 10.93 -6.17
CA ILE A 231 -9.59 11.71 -7.33
C ILE A 231 -9.51 13.20 -6.99
N LEU A 232 -10.54 13.76 -6.35
CA LEU A 232 -10.52 15.15 -5.89
C LEU A 232 -9.39 15.41 -4.88
N ALA A 233 -9.15 14.48 -3.96
CA ALA A 233 -8.02 14.54 -3.04
C ALA A 233 -6.67 14.49 -3.79
N ALA A 234 -6.53 13.64 -4.81
CA ALA A 234 -5.32 13.56 -5.64
C ALA A 234 -5.08 14.85 -6.43
N ILE A 235 -6.15 15.48 -6.95
CA ILE A 235 -6.07 16.79 -7.61
C ILE A 235 -5.62 17.85 -6.60
N GLY A 236 -6.24 17.90 -5.41
CA GLY A 236 -5.86 18.83 -4.35
C GLY A 236 -4.38 18.69 -3.95
N ARG A 237 -3.92 17.44 -3.82
CA ARG A 237 -2.50 17.11 -3.60
C ARG A 237 -1.61 17.61 -4.75
N ALA A 238 -1.98 17.33 -6.00
CA ALA A 238 -1.21 17.74 -7.16
C ALA A 238 -1.09 19.27 -7.28
N VAL A 239 -2.19 19.99 -7.01
CA VAL A 239 -2.21 21.46 -6.96
C VAL A 239 -1.33 21.98 -5.83
N ALA A 240 -1.44 21.42 -4.62
CA ALA A 240 -0.60 21.82 -3.49
C ALA A 240 0.90 21.61 -3.80
N GLN A 241 1.26 20.50 -4.44
CA GLN A 241 2.63 20.24 -4.88
C GLN A 241 3.09 21.25 -5.95
N LEU A 242 2.23 21.60 -6.91
CA LEU A 242 2.58 22.58 -7.95
C LEU A 242 2.79 23.99 -7.38
N MET A 243 1.96 24.40 -6.42
CA MET A 243 2.06 25.69 -5.75
C MET A 243 3.33 25.79 -4.90
N LEU A 244 3.74 24.70 -4.26
CA LEU A 244 4.90 24.68 -3.36
C LEU A 244 6.22 24.46 -4.09
N ALA A 245 6.26 23.63 -5.13
CA ALA A 245 7.50 23.28 -5.83
C ALA A 245 8.08 24.39 -6.74
N ASN A 246 7.56 25.62 -6.60
CA ASN A 246 7.86 26.85 -7.35
C ASN A 246 8.50 26.59 -8.73
N PRO A 247 7.78 25.98 -9.70
CA PRO A 247 8.38 25.49 -10.93
C PRO A 247 8.94 26.59 -11.84
N ILE A 248 8.58 27.85 -11.57
CA ILE A 248 8.83 29.04 -12.41
C ILE A 248 9.82 30.02 -11.74
N GLY A 249 10.22 29.79 -10.49
CA GLY A 249 11.18 30.65 -9.78
C GLY A 249 12.59 30.56 -10.37
N ALA A 250 13.25 31.71 -10.54
CA ALA A 250 14.65 31.80 -10.99
C ALA A 250 15.57 31.03 -10.03
N ALA A 251 16.51 30.26 -10.58
CA ALA A 251 17.37 29.28 -9.91
C ALA A 251 18.38 29.84 -8.87
N GLY A 252 18.13 31.03 -8.29
CA GLY A 252 19.08 31.77 -7.47
C GLY A 252 18.65 32.08 -6.02
N SER A 253 17.41 31.80 -5.59
CA SER A 253 17.04 31.95 -4.18
C SER A 253 17.36 30.67 -3.42
N ASP A 254 18.02 30.80 -2.26
CA ASP A 254 18.29 29.73 -1.28
C ASP A 254 17.30 28.56 -1.39
N GLY A 255 17.83 27.38 -1.69
CA GLY A 255 17.07 26.24 -2.19
C GLY A 255 15.78 25.97 -1.40
N ASP A 256 14.67 25.79 -2.11
CA ASP A 256 13.35 25.47 -1.56
C ASP A 256 13.46 24.42 -0.45
N ARG A 257 12.82 24.66 0.70
CA ARG A 257 12.79 23.75 1.86
C ARG A 257 12.46 22.32 1.45
N MET A 258 11.56 22.14 0.49
CA MET A 258 11.23 20.81 -0.04
C MET A 258 12.44 20.11 -0.67
N THR A 259 13.26 20.85 -1.43
CA THR A 259 14.49 20.34 -2.05
C THR A 259 15.55 20.03 -0.99
N GLN A 260 15.65 20.82 0.07
CA GLN A 260 16.56 20.55 1.19
C GLN A 260 16.19 19.26 1.94
N LEU A 261 14.90 19.06 2.22
CA LEU A 261 14.41 17.83 2.85
C LEU A 261 14.66 16.61 1.96
N GLU A 262 14.42 16.75 0.64
CA GLU A 262 14.72 15.68 -0.33
C GLU A 262 16.22 15.36 -0.39
N ASN A 263 17.07 16.39 -0.39
CA ASN A 263 18.53 16.22 -0.39
C ASN A 263 18.99 15.52 0.89
N SER A 264 18.42 15.85 2.05
CA SER A 264 18.75 15.21 3.32
C SER A 264 18.50 13.70 3.28
N PHE A 265 17.41 13.28 2.64
CA PHE A 265 17.12 11.86 2.41
C PHE A 265 18.05 11.17 1.40
N ARG A 266 18.49 11.90 0.37
CA ARG A 266 19.39 11.37 -0.67
C ARG A 266 20.83 11.23 -0.18
N THR A 267 21.28 12.15 0.67
CA THR A 267 22.65 12.14 1.20
C THR A 267 22.86 11.09 2.27
N ASP A 268 21.78 10.58 2.88
CA ASP A 268 21.89 9.64 3.98
C ASP A 268 22.25 8.23 3.51
N GLN A 269 23.17 7.59 4.22
CA GLN A 269 23.77 6.33 3.78
C GLN A 269 22.71 5.23 3.57
N PRO A 270 22.85 4.39 2.55
CA PRO A 270 21.93 3.29 2.32
C PRO A 270 22.00 2.27 3.46
N ILE A 271 20.97 2.28 4.32
CA ILE A 271 20.79 1.28 5.37
C ILE A 271 20.12 0.04 4.77
N VAL A 272 20.73 -1.12 4.97
CA VAL A 272 20.18 -2.44 4.62
C VAL A 272 19.07 -2.81 5.61
N PRO A 273 17.78 -2.89 5.19
CA PRO A 273 16.65 -3.14 6.07
C PRO A 273 16.69 -4.54 6.68
N LEU A 274 16.13 -4.72 7.88
CA LEU A 274 16.09 -6.01 8.59
C LEU A 274 15.48 -7.14 7.75
N LEU A 275 14.38 -6.87 7.03
CA LEU A 275 13.74 -7.86 6.15
C LEU A 275 14.63 -8.34 5.00
N SER A 276 15.61 -7.52 4.58
CA SER A 276 16.57 -7.94 3.55
C SER A 276 17.71 -8.81 4.09
N ARG A 277 17.93 -8.80 5.41
CA ARG A 277 18.91 -9.68 6.09
C ARG A 277 18.39 -11.11 6.25
N MET A 278 17.08 -11.32 6.13
CA MET A 278 16.49 -12.65 6.15
C MET A 278 16.94 -13.45 4.94
N ARG A 279 17.24 -14.74 5.13
CA ARG A 279 17.53 -15.67 4.03
C ARG A 279 16.38 -15.59 3.01
N LEU A 280 16.73 -15.47 1.71
CA LEU A 280 15.75 -15.25 0.64
C LEU A 280 14.62 -16.30 0.67
N VAL A 281 14.94 -17.58 0.88
CA VAL A 281 13.93 -18.66 0.99
C VAL A 281 12.91 -18.38 2.10
N VAL A 282 13.37 -17.98 3.30
CA VAL A 282 12.49 -17.67 4.44
C VAL A 282 11.58 -16.49 4.10
N ARG A 283 12.11 -15.46 3.43
CA ARG A 283 11.33 -14.31 2.97
C ARG A 283 10.25 -14.71 1.95
N LEU A 284 10.56 -15.58 0.98
CA LEU A 284 9.57 -16.09 0.03
C LEU A 284 8.50 -16.94 0.72
N LEU A 285 8.91 -17.77 1.69
CA LEU A 285 8.00 -18.58 2.51
C LEU A 285 7.02 -17.69 3.29
N VAL A 286 7.53 -16.69 4.01
CA VAL A 286 6.71 -15.73 4.76
C VAL A 286 5.75 -14.98 3.83
N ARG A 287 6.21 -14.54 2.66
CA ARG A 287 5.37 -13.85 1.68
C ARG A 287 4.27 -14.76 1.12
N ALA A 288 4.58 -16.00 0.78
CA ALA A 288 3.59 -16.98 0.37
C ALA A 288 2.56 -17.25 1.48
N ALA A 289 3.01 -17.41 2.73
CA ALA A 289 2.13 -17.61 3.88
C ALA A 289 1.17 -16.42 4.09
N ILE A 290 1.67 -15.18 4.01
CA ILE A 290 0.85 -13.97 4.11
C ILE A 290 -0.19 -13.93 2.98
N LEU A 291 0.20 -14.20 1.73
CA LEU A 291 -0.74 -14.20 0.61
C LEU A 291 -1.80 -15.29 0.74
N THR A 292 -1.42 -16.49 1.19
CA THR A 292 -2.37 -17.58 1.49
C THR A 292 -3.33 -17.16 2.60
N ALA A 293 -2.84 -16.53 3.68
CA ALA A 293 -3.69 -16.05 4.77
C ALA A 293 -4.68 -14.96 4.31
N VAL A 294 -4.24 -14.05 3.43
CA VAL A 294 -5.11 -13.04 2.80
C VAL A 294 -6.19 -13.67 1.91
N LEU A 295 -5.91 -14.82 1.30
CA LEU A 295 -6.88 -15.56 0.50
C LEU A 295 -7.71 -16.57 1.30
N ALA A 296 -7.56 -16.61 2.63
CA ALA A 296 -8.19 -17.62 3.49
C ALA A 296 -9.70 -17.73 3.32
N GLY A 297 -10.39 -16.60 3.16
CA GLY A 297 -11.84 -16.55 2.97
C GLY A 297 -12.35 -17.04 1.60
N LEU A 298 -11.46 -17.44 0.70
CA LEU A 298 -11.81 -18.09 -0.56
C LEU A 298 -11.70 -19.62 -0.49
N TYR A 299 -11.10 -20.16 0.59
CA TYR A 299 -10.93 -21.60 0.74
C TYR A 299 -12.19 -22.25 1.31
N ALA A 300 -12.67 -23.30 0.64
CA ALA A 300 -13.70 -24.19 1.17
C ALA A 300 -13.11 -25.33 2.02
N ALA A 301 -11.80 -25.59 1.91
CA ALA A 301 -11.13 -26.69 2.61
C ALA A 301 -9.64 -26.40 2.84
N MET A 302 -9.06 -27.01 3.88
CA MET A 302 -7.65 -26.84 4.26
C MET A 302 -6.67 -27.24 3.13
N TRP A 303 -6.99 -28.26 2.35
CA TRP A 303 -6.13 -28.67 1.22
C TRP A 303 -6.00 -27.57 0.15
N GLN A 304 -7.02 -26.70 0.00
CA GLN A 304 -6.97 -25.57 -0.94
C GLN A 304 -5.98 -24.51 -0.46
N ALA A 305 -5.89 -24.28 0.86
CA ALA A 305 -4.91 -23.38 1.45
C ALA A 305 -3.49 -23.91 1.26
N VAL A 306 -3.26 -25.21 1.50
CA VAL A 306 -1.97 -25.88 1.26
C VAL A 306 -1.56 -25.80 -0.21
N LEU A 307 -2.50 -26.07 -1.13
CA LEU A 307 -2.26 -25.97 -2.56
C LEU A 307 -1.92 -24.53 -2.98
N ALA A 308 -2.71 -23.55 -2.53
CA ALA A 308 -2.46 -22.14 -2.83
C ALA A 308 -1.09 -21.68 -2.31
N PHE A 309 -0.73 -22.06 -1.08
CA PHE A 309 0.59 -21.80 -0.51
C PHE A 309 1.70 -22.42 -1.36
N ALA A 310 1.59 -23.69 -1.72
CA ALA A 310 2.58 -24.39 -2.53
C ALA A 310 2.77 -23.75 -3.90
N VAL A 311 1.68 -23.39 -4.59
CA VAL A 311 1.73 -22.73 -5.91
C VAL A 311 2.33 -21.33 -5.81
N LEU A 312 1.91 -20.53 -4.84
CA LEU A 312 2.43 -19.17 -4.63
C LEU A 312 3.91 -19.19 -4.26
N PHE A 313 4.33 -20.12 -3.40
CA PHE A 313 5.72 -20.30 -3.01
C PHE A 313 6.57 -20.74 -4.21
N LEU A 314 6.11 -21.74 -4.98
CA LEU A 314 6.83 -22.23 -6.15
C LEU A 314 6.96 -21.15 -7.23
N ALA A 315 5.89 -20.40 -7.50
CA ALA A 315 5.92 -19.29 -8.45
C ALA A 315 6.92 -18.21 -8.03
N GLN A 316 6.94 -17.84 -6.75
CA GLN A 316 7.91 -16.91 -6.19
C GLN A 316 9.34 -17.44 -6.24
N LEU A 317 9.53 -18.75 -6.01
CA LEU A 317 10.83 -19.40 -6.10
C LEU A 317 11.36 -19.39 -7.54
N ILE A 318 10.51 -19.71 -8.52
CA ILE A 318 10.81 -19.67 -9.97
C ILE A 318 11.21 -18.25 -10.41
N ALA A 319 10.54 -17.23 -9.91
CA ALA A 319 10.88 -15.83 -10.21
C ALA A 319 12.02 -15.25 -9.35
N SER A 320 12.56 -16.04 -8.41
CA SER A 320 13.65 -15.61 -7.54
C SER A 320 15.02 -15.90 -8.17
N PRO A 321 16.07 -15.15 -7.78
CA PRO A 321 17.43 -15.39 -8.28
C PRO A 321 18.07 -16.70 -7.76
N LEU A 322 17.37 -17.49 -6.93
CA LEU A 322 17.90 -18.76 -6.42
C LEU A 322 17.92 -19.86 -7.49
N LEU A 323 16.98 -19.82 -8.44
CA LEU A 323 16.95 -20.79 -9.51
C LEU A 323 17.79 -20.26 -10.68
N PRO A 324 18.81 -21.00 -11.14
CA PRO A 324 19.70 -20.59 -12.24
C PRO A 324 19.00 -20.74 -13.60
N LEU A 325 17.75 -20.28 -13.70
CA LEU A 325 17.07 -20.18 -14.98
C LEU A 325 17.69 -19.01 -15.73
N ASN A 326 18.32 -19.29 -16.87
CA ASN A 326 18.89 -18.27 -17.74
C ASN A 326 17.77 -17.49 -18.46
N LEU A 327 17.01 -16.72 -17.69
CA LEU A 327 15.99 -15.81 -18.19
C LEU A 327 16.61 -14.51 -18.70
N GLY A 328 17.93 -14.40 -18.88
CA GLY A 328 18.62 -13.13 -19.14
C GLY A 328 18.10 -12.36 -20.35
N GLY A 329 17.70 -13.05 -21.43
CA GLY A 329 17.00 -12.42 -22.55
C GLY A 329 15.60 -11.91 -22.19
N TYR A 330 14.81 -12.76 -21.54
CA TYR A 330 13.43 -12.46 -21.14
C TYR A 330 13.36 -11.35 -20.09
N ALA A 331 14.21 -11.39 -19.06
CA ALA A 331 14.27 -10.39 -17.99
C ALA A 331 14.66 -9.01 -18.53
N ARG A 332 15.65 -8.94 -19.44
CA ARG A 332 16.03 -7.70 -20.12
C ARG A 332 14.92 -7.16 -21.01
N PHE A 333 14.20 -8.03 -21.71
CA PHE A 333 13.03 -7.64 -22.50
C PHE A 333 11.91 -7.10 -21.59
N MET A 334 11.55 -7.84 -20.56
CA MET A 334 10.51 -7.44 -19.61
C MET A 334 10.86 -6.14 -18.91
N ALA A 335 12.11 -5.91 -18.52
CA ALA A 335 12.57 -4.67 -17.90
C ALA A 335 12.27 -3.41 -18.74
N ARG A 336 12.12 -3.52 -20.06
CA ARG A 336 11.75 -2.40 -20.94
C ARG A 336 10.26 -2.07 -20.94
N ILE A 337 9.41 -3.03 -20.55
CA ILE A 337 7.96 -2.84 -20.52
C ILE A 337 7.59 -2.18 -19.20
N PRO A 338 6.88 -1.03 -19.20
CA PRO A 338 6.40 -0.39 -17.97
C PRO A 338 5.51 -1.33 -17.15
N ARG A 339 5.59 -1.28 -15.81
CA ARG A 339 4.85 -2.20 -14.92
C ARG A 339 3.34 -2.07 -15.11
N ILE A 340 2.85 -0.86 -15.40
CA ILE A 340 1.42 -0.65 -15.68
C ILE A 340 0.95 -1.40 -16.93
N VAL A 341 1.77 -1.45 -17.98
CA VAL A 341 1.47 -2.20 -19.19
C VAL A 341 1.47 -3.69 -18.87
N ARG A 342 2.44 -4.18 -18.08
CA ARG A 342 2.46 -5.58 -17.63
C ARG A 342 1.19 -5.93 -16.85
N LEU A 343 0.73 -5.05 -15.96
CA LEU A 343 -0.50 -5.25 -15.20
C LEU A 343 -1.73 -5.33 -16.11
N ILE A 344 -1.85 -4.45 -17.11
CA ILE A 344 -2.93 -4.51 -18.11
C ILE A 344 -2.88 -5.83 -18.89
N VAL A 345 -1.67 -6.27 -19.28
CA VAL A 345 -1.46 -7.55 -19.98
C VAL A 345 -1.88 -8.75 -19.14
N VAL A 346 -1.80 -8.71 -17.81
CA VAL A 346 -2.38 -9.76 -16.94
C VAL A 346 -3.88 -9.60 -16.79
N MET A 347 -4.35 -8.36 -16.64
CA MET A 347 -5.76 -8.08 -16.36
C MET A 347 -6.68 -8.55 -17.49
N ILE A 348 -6.27 -8.40 -18.75
CA ILE A 348 -7.09 -8.80 -19.91
C ILE A 348 -7.35 -10.32 -19.95
N PRO A 349 -6.33 -11.21 -19.94
CA PRO A 349 -6.54 -12.65 -19.83
C PRO A 349 -7.31 -13.06 -18.58
N MET A 350 -7.08 -12.40 -17.44
CA MET A 350 -7.81 -12.71 -16.20
C MET A 350 -9.27 -12.34 -16.26
N TYR A 351 -9.60 -11.23 -16.91
CA TYR A 351 -10.98 -10.86 -17.19
C TYR A 351 -11.65 -11.88 -18.12
N LEU A 352 -10.99 -12.29 -19.21
CA LEU A 352 -11.52 -13.27 -20.15
C LEU A 352 -11.72 -14.64 -19.48
N LEU A 353 -10.72 -15.12 -18.74
CA LEU A 353 -10.82 -16.36 -17.98
C LEU A 353 -11.90 -16.28 -16.91
N GLY A 354 -12.06 -15.13 -16.23
CA GLY A 354 -13.15 -14.92 -15.28
C GLY A 354 -14.52 -14.96 -15.93
N ALA A 355 -14.68 -14.32 -17.09
CA ALA A 355 -15.93 -14.32 -17.85
C ALA A 355 -16.34 -15.73 -18.33
N ILE A 356 -15.36 -16.61 -18.55
CA ILE A 356 -15.62 -18.01 -18.94
C ILE A 356 -15.83 -18.90 -17.71
N LEU A 357 -14.96 -18.80 -16.71
CA LEU A 357 -14.95 -19.70 -15.56
C LEU A 357 -16.05 -19.38 -14.56
N VAL A 358 -16.32 -18.11 -14.25
CA VAL A 358 -17.30 -17.77 -13.19
C VAL A 358 -18.71 -18.29 -13.51
N PRO A 359 -19.26 -18.11 -14.74
CA PRO A 359 -20.59 -18.64 -15.08
C PRO A 359 -20.74 -20.15 -14.90
N LEU A 360 -19.68 -20.93 -15.14
CA LEU A 360 -19.69 -22.39 -15.02
C LEU A 360 -19.87 -22.89 -13.57
N PHE A 361 -19.74 -21.99 -12.58
CA PHE A 361 -19.78 -22.32 -11.17
C PHE A 361 -20.78 -21.44 -10.40
N LEU A 362 -21.69 -20.73 -11.08
CA LEU A 362 -22.69 -19.86 -10.43
C LEU A 362 -23.63 -20.62 -9.48
N ASP A 363 -23.88 -21.91 -9.75
CA ASP A 363 -24.74 -22.76 -8.92
C ASP A 363 -23.99 -23.37 -7.72
N GLY A 364 -22.67 -23.18 -7.65
CA GLY A 364 -21.84 -23.73 -6.59
C GLY A 364 -21.76 -22.83 -5.36
N THR A 365 -21.74 -23.42 -4.17
CA THR A 365 -21.43 -22.73 -2.90
C THR A 365 -19.93 -22.45 -2.73
N SER A 366 -19.11 -22.76 -3.75
CA SER A 366 -17.66 -22.75 -3.68
C SER A 366 -17.07 -21.52 -4.39
N PHE A 367 -16.14 -20.84 -3.72
CA PHE A 367 -15.35 -19.74 -4.30
C PHE A 367 -14.11 -20.22 -5.07
N PHE A 368 -14.04 -21.52 -5.37
CA PHE A 368 -12.92 -22.13 -6.09
C PHE A 368 -12.55 -21.42 -7.41
N PRO A 369 -13.48 -20.95 -8.27
CA PRO A 369 -13.12 -20.23 -9.50
C PRO A 369 -12.36 -18.93 -9.22
N PHE A 370 -12.80 -18.17 -8.20
CA PHE A 370 -12.12 -16.93 -7.80
C PHE A 370 -10.74 -17.21 -7.23
N LEU A 371 -10.61 -18.28 -6.44
CA LEU A 371 -9.31 -18.71 -5.93
C LEU A 371 -8.37 -19.10 -7.08
N LEU A 372 -8.84 -19.88 -8.05
CA LEU A 372 -8.07 -20.29 -9.20
C LEU A 372 -7.59 -19.07 -10.01
N LEU A 373 -8.49 -18.12 -10.28
CA LEU A 373 -8.16 -16.87 -10.97
C LEU A 373 -7.13 -16.04 -10.18
N ALA A 374 -7.27 -15.94 -8.85
CA ALA A 374 -6.33 -15.22 -8.00
C ALA A 374 -4.94 -15.85 -8.02
N ILE A 375 -4.85 -17.18 -7.96
CA ILE A 375 -3.59 -17.93 -8.06
C ILE A 375 -2.97 -17.72 -9.44
N ILE A 376 -3.73 -17.86 -10.53
CA ILE A 376 -3.22 -17.66 -11.88
C ILE A 376 -2.74 -16.22 -12.06
N ALA A 377 -3.50 -15.22 -11.60
CA ALA A 377 -3.10 -13.82 -11.65
C ALA A 377 -1.79 -13.57 -10.88
N ALA A 378 -1.65 -14.14 -9.68
CA ALA A 378 -0.44 -14.02 -8.88
C ALA A 378 0.78 -14.67 -9.57
N VAL A 379 0.60 -15.84 -10.18
CA VAL A 379 1.64 -16.53 -10.96
C VAL A 379 2.04 -15.67 -12.17
N LEU A 380 1.08 -15.20 -12.97
CA LEU A 380 1.34 -14.36 -14.13
C LEU A 380 2.06 -13.06 -13.75
N MET A 381 1.60 -12.36 -12.72
CA MET A 381 2.25 -11.14 -12.23
C MET A 381 3.69 -11.40 -11.76
N THR A 382 3.93 -12.56 -11.13
CA THR A 382 5.25 -12.97 -10.66
C THR A 382 6.18 -13.25 -11.84
N LEU A 383 5.69 -13.92 -12.88
CA LEU A 383 6.45 -14.20 -14.11
C LEU A 383 6.77 -12.94 -14.92
N LEU A 384 5.83 -11.99 -15.00
CA LEU A 384 6.04 -10.71 -15.70
C LEU A 384 6.93 -9.72 -14.94
N SER A 385 7.30 -10.03 -13.69
CA SER A 385 8.15 -9.17 -12.86
C SER A 385 9.48 -9.86 -12.52
N PRO A 386 10.29 -10.25 -13.52
CA PRO A 386 11.54 -10.96 -13.25
C PRO A 386 12.50 -10.06 -12.48
N HIS A 387 13.18 -10.63 -11.47
CA HIS A 387 14.28 -9.96 -10.80
C HIS A 387 15.47 -9.89 -11.76
N VAL A 388 15.87 -8.68 -12.14
CA VAL A 388 17.14 -8.47 -12.85
C VAL A 388 18.23 -8.68 -11.82
N ARG A 389 19.02 -9.75 -11.99
CA ARG A 389 20.27 -9.89 -11.24
C ARG A 389 21.15 -8.73 -11.69
N GLU A 390 21.54 -7.87 -10.75
CA GLU A 390 22.64 -6.93 -11.00
C GLU A 390 23.86 -7.82 -11.23
N GLU A 391 24.19 -8.05 -12.51
CA GLU A 391 25.41 -8.75 -12.91
C GLU A 391 26.55 -7.98 -12.27
N GLY A 392 27.31 -8.67 -11.43
CA GLY A 392 28.20 -8.05 -10.45
C GLY A 392 29.04 -6.95 -11.07
N GLU A 393 28.99 -5.79 -10.42
CA GLU A 393 30.21 -5.05 -10.10
C GLU A 393 31.12 -6.01 -9.31
N GLU A 394 31.73 -6.98 -10.01
CA GLU A 394 32.94 -7.64 -9.54
C GLU A 394 34.04 -6.57 -9.61
N GLN A 395 34.20 -5.84 -8.51
CA GLN A 395 35.42 -5.09 -8.18
C GLN A 395 36.37 -5.98 -7.40
#